data_AF-A0A968M6X9-F1
#
_entry.id   AF-A0A968M6X9-F1
#
_cell.length_a   1.000
_cell.length_b   1.000
_cell.length_c   1.000
_cell.angle_alpha   90.00
_cell.angle_beta   90.00
_cell.angle_gamma   90.00
#
_symmetry.space_group_name_H-M   'P 1'
#
loop_
_entity.id
_entity.type
_entity.pdbx_description
1 polymer ?
#
loop_
_entity_poly.entity_id
_entity_poly.type
_entity_poly.pdbx_seq_one_letter_code
_entity_poly.pdbx_strand_id
1 'polypeptide(L)'
;MNTFKPISQLFEDGQPWEFLQYMQRRNPSVPAVASKIFPPLERESMSEQTKFWKLVIAQSDNLHCIYSDQIIQEDFSLDHYLPWTFVAHNQPWNLIPIPKSVNSSKSNKLPSDVYFDKLIKIQHIGITIADKHSSVSKWAEPYILDLGFSSKDELLVFENLSRQYNLKVKPLVALAISQGFEGNWIYQSGQAVTDV
;
A
#
# COMPACT_ATOMS: atom_id res chain seq x y z
N MET A 1 -16.20 26.54 -20.19
CA MET A 1 -15.65 25.50 -19.30
C MET A 1 -15.72 24.18 -20.04
N ASN A 2 -14.59 23.67 -20.55
CA ASN A 2 -14.55 22.33 -21.15
C ASN A 2 -14.49 21.31 -20.02
N THR A 3 -15.58 20.60 -19.79
CA THR A 3 -15.57 19.41 -18.94
C THR A 3 -14.91 18.28 -19.72
N PHE A 4 -13.76 17.81 -19.25
CA PHE A 4 -13.16 16.58 -19.77
C PHE A 4 -14.14 15.43 -19.50
N LYS A 5 -14.60 14.76 -20.57
CA LYS A 5 -15.38 13.53 -20.44
C LYS A 5 -14.45 12.39 -20.01
N PRO A 6 -14.86 11.52 -19.05
CA PRO A 6 -14.16 10.28 -18.76
C PRO A 6 -13.97 9.45 -20.03
N ILE A 7 -12.85 8.71 -20.13
CA ILE A 7 -12.55 7.84 -21.27
C ILE A 7 -13.69 6.84 -21.53
N SER A 8 -14.37 6.37 -20.48
CA SER A 8 -15.55 5.49 -20.58
C SER A 8 -16.73 6.11 -21.34
N GLN A 9 -16.83 7.44 -21.40
CA GLN A 9 -17.88 8.16 -22.14
C GLN A 9 -17.49 8.50 -23.58
N LEU A 10 -16.30 8.09 -24.02
CA LEU A 10 -15.79 8.29 -25.38
C LEU A 10 -16.02 7.08 -26.29
N PHE A 11 -16.58 5.99 -25.77
CA PHE A 11 -16.71 4.71 -26.45
C PHE A 11 -18.17 4.28 -26.60
N GLU A 12 -18.50 3.70 -27.76
CA GLU A 12 -19.77 2.98 -27.99
C GLU A 12 -19.72 1.58 -27.35
N ASP A 13 -20.87 0.92 -27.22
CA ASP A 13 -20.98 -0.43 -26.63
C ASP A 13 -19.99 -1.42 -27.29
N GLY A 14 -19.18 -2.10 -26.47
CA GLY A 14 -18.18 -3.10 -26.91
C GLY A 14 -16.76 -2.56 -27.15
N GLN A 15 -16.60 -1.28 -27.50
CA GLN A 15 -15.28 -0.65 -27.71
C GLN A 15 -14.39 -0.57 -26.45
N PRO A 16 -14.93 -0.40 -25.21
CA PRO A 16 -14.11 -0.35 -24.00
C PRO A 16 -13.30 -1.64 -23.76
N TRP A 17 -13.85 -2.80 -24.14
CA TRP A 17 -13.21 -4.09 -23.91
C TRP A 17 -12.04 -4.34 -24.86
N GLU A 18 -12.20 -4.06 -26.16
CA GLU A 18 -11.12 -4.17 -27.13
C GLU A 18 -9.98 -3.19 -26.83
N PHE A 19 -10.33 -1.97 -26.42
CA PHE A 19 -9.36 -0.97 -25.99
C PHE A 19 -8.62 -1.43 -24.72
N LEU A 20 -9.34 -1.98 -23.73
CA LEU A 20 -8.71 -2.55 -22.53
C LEU A 20 -7.71 -3.65 -22.89
N GLN A 21 -8.10 -4.60 -23.73
CA GLN A 21 -7.21 -5.68 -24.15
C GLN A 21 -5.98 -5.14 -24.91
N TYR A 22 -6.18 -4.16 -25.80
CA TYR A 22 -5.10 -3.51 -26.51
C TYR A 22 -4.10 -2.88 -25.52
N MET A 23 -4.61 -2.10 -24.57
CA MET A 23 -3.79 -1.44 -23.57
C MET A 23 -3.07 -2.45 -22.67
N GLN A 24 -3.72 -3.54 -22.28
CA GLN A 24 -3.09 -4.59 -21.48
C GLN A 24 -1.98 -5.32 -22.26
N ARG A 25 -2.18 -5.60 -23.56
CA ARG A 25 -1.13 -6.19 -24.42
C ARG A 25 0.07 -5.27 -24.61
N ARG A 26 -0.16 -3.95 -24.71
CA ARG A 26 0.91 -2.95 -24.90
C ARG A 26 1.64 -2.61 -23.61
N ASN A 27 1.01 -2.84 -22.45
CA ASN A 27 1.54 -2.47 -21.14
C ASN A 27 1.49 -3.67 -20.16
N PRO A 28 2.11 -4.82 -20.48
CA PRO A 28 1.96 -6.05 -19.69
C PRO A 28 2.55 -5.93 -18.27
N SER A 29 3.49 -5.01 -18.06
CA SER A 29 4.11 -4.73 -16.77
C SER A 29 3.39 -3.66 -15.95
N VAL A 30 2.29 -3.07 -16.45
CA VAL A 30 1.53 -2.08 -15.70
C VAL A 30 0.49 -2.82 -14.85
N PRO A 31 0.56 -2.75 -13.50
CA PRO A 31 -0.46 -3.37 -12.67
C PRO A 31 -1.80 -2.64 -12.84
N ALA A 32 -2.91 -3.37 -12.68
CA ALA A 32 -4.28 -2.84 -12.65
C ALA A 32 -4.63 -1.92 -13.84
N VAL A 33 -4.25 -2.31 -15.07
CA VAL A 33 -4.53 -1.55 -16.31
C VAL A 33 -6.02 -1.16 -16.42
N ALA A 34 -6.92 -2.09 -16.10
CA ALA A 34 -8.36 -1.82 -16.11
C ALA A 34 -8.74 -0.66 -15.19
N SER A 35 -8.33 -0.69 -13.93
CA SER A 35 -8.62 0.35 -12.94
C SER A 35 -7.97 1.69 -13.25
N LYS A 36 -6.88 1.71 -14.03
CA LYS A 36 -6.22 2.93 -14.48
C LYS A 36 -6.92 3.58 -15.68
N ILE A 37 -7.46 2.79 -16.59
CA ILE A 37 -8.18 3.29 -17.78
C ILE A 37 -9.61 3.66 -17.41
N PHE A 38 -10.24 2.87 -16.54
CA PHE A 38 -11.60 3.04 -16.09
C PHE A 38 -11.61 3.17 -14.56
N PRO A 39 -11.12 4.30 -14.02
CA PRO A 39 -11.14 4.52 -12.58
C PRO A 39 -12.58 4.54 -12.06
N PRO A 40 -12.85 3.97 -10.87
CA PRO A 40 -14.16 4.06 -10.26
C PRO A 40 -14.52 5.52 -9.97
N LEU A 41 -15.82 5.84 -9.98
CA LEU A 41 -16.32 7.20 -9.72
C LEU A 41 -15.91 7.70 -8.33
N GLU A 42 -15.85 6.80 -7.35
CA GLU A 42 -15.40 7.06 -6.00
C GLU A 42 -14.27 6.11 -5.61
N ARG A 43 -13.33 6.58 -4.80
CA ARG A 43 -12.29 5.71 -4.23
C ARG A 43 -12.89 4.82 -3.17
N GLU A 44 -12.48 3.56 -3.16
CA GLU A 44 -12.84 2.62 -2.10
C GLU A 44 -12.45 3.18 -0.72
N SER A 45 -13.35 2.99 0.26
CA SER A 45 -13.10 3.33 1.65
C SER A 45 -11.96 2.50 2.23
N MET A 46 -11.15 3.11 3.10
CA MET A 46 -10.12 2.41 3.90
C MET A 46 -10.59 2.17 5.35
N SER A 47 -11.89 2.13 5.60
CA SER A 47 -12.45 2.00 6.95
C SER A 47 -12.05 0.71 7.65
N GLU A 48 -12.01 -0.41 6.93
CA GLU A 48 -11.64 -1.71 7.52
C GLU A 48 -10.15 -1.79 7.85
N GLN A 49 -9.29 -1.24 6.98
CA GLN A 49 -7.84 -1.14 7.21
C GLN A 49 -7.55 -0.18 8.37
N THR A 50 -8.35 0.88 8.52
CA THR A 50 -8.25 1.80 9.65
C THR A 50 -8.63 1.09 10.96
N LYS A 51 -9.72 0.32 10.98
CA LYS A 51 -10.12 -0.49 12.14
C LYS A 51 -9.05 -1.53 12.50
N PHE A 52 -8.47 -2.20 11.50
CA PHE A 52 -7.36 -3.14 11.67
C PHE A 52 -6.19 -2.48 12.40
N TRP A 53 -5.69 -1.35 11.88
CA TRP A 53 -4.52 -0.71 12.49
C TRP A 53 -4.83 -0.03 13.84
N LYS A 54 -6.06 0.44 14.08
CA LYS A 54 -6.50 0.89 15.40
C LYS A 54 -6.43 -0.23 16.44
N LEU A 55 -6.90 -1.43 16.09
CA LEU A 55 -6.78 -2.61 16.95
C LEU A 55 -5.30 -2.91 17.23
N VAL A 56 -4.46 -2.94 16.20
CA VAL A 56 -3.03 -3.23 16.35
C VAL A 56 -2.34 -2.22 17.28
N ILE A 57 -2.60 -0.93 17.09
CA ILE A 57 -2.05 0.14 17.94
C ILE A 57 -2.52 -0.02 19.39
N ALA A 58 -3.80 -0.29 19.62
CA ALA A 58 -4.37 -0.46 20.96
C ALA A 58 -3.83 -1.69 21.72
N GLN A 59 -3.29 -2.68 21.02
CA GLN A 59 -2.76 -3.92 21.61
C GLN A 59 -1.23 -4.01 21.59
N SER A 60 -0.54 -2.99 21.04
CA SER A 60 0.92 -2.94 20.98
C SER A 60 1.49 -2.04 22.07
N ASP A 61 2.57 -2.46 22.72
CA ASP A 61 3.35 -1.61 23.62
C ASP A 61 4.20 -0.61 22.81
N ASN A 62 3.57 0.50 22.40
CA ASN A 62 4.13 1.56 21.55
C ASN A 62 4.55 1.09 20.15
N LEU A 63 3.63 1.14 19.19
CA LEU A 63 3.95 0.88 17.78
C LEU A 63 4.72 2.07 17.17
N HIS A 64 5.92 1.83 16.64
CA HIS A 64 6.75 2.86 16.04
C HIS A 64 6.57 2.97 14.52
N CYS A 65 6.52 4.19 14.00
CA CYS A 65 6.50 4.50 12.57
C CYS A 65 7.76 4.00 11.88
N ILE A 66 7.63 3.22 10.82
CA ILE A 66 8.78 2.63 10.13
C ILE A 66 9.75 3.68 9.54
N TYR A 67 9.24 4.88 9.23
CA TYR A 67 10.01 5.95 8.60
C TYR A 67 10.63 6.92 9.61
N SER A 68 9.83 7.43 10.56
CA SER A 68 10.22 8.50 11.48
C SER A 68 10.58 8.02 12.89
N ASP A 69 10.35 6.74 13.19
CA ASP A 69 10.52 6.13 14.52
C ASP A 69 9.65 6.75 15.63
N GLN A 70 8.75 7.68 15.29
CA GLN A 70 7.77 8.25 16.21
C GLN A 70 6.73 7.21 16.60
N ILE A 71 6.27 7.26 17.85
CA ILE A 71 5.15 6.44 18.31
C ILE A 71 3.89 6.82 17.53
N ILE A 72 3.20 5.82 17.01
CA ILE A 72 1.97 5.97 16.24
C ILE A 72 0.81 6.13 17.22
N GLN A 73 0.09 7.25 17.09
CA GLN A 73 -1.11 7.56 17.88
C GLN A 73 -2.38 7.14 17.14
N GLU A 74 -3.54 7.17 17.80
CA GLU A 74 -4.83 6.80 17.19
C GLU A 74 -5.24 7.67 15.98
N ASP A 75 -4.70 8.87 15.85
CA ASP A 75 -5.01 9.83 14.79
C ASP A 75 -4.05 9.73 13.58
N PHE A 76 -3.59 8.51 13.27
CA PHE A 76 -2.70 8.22 12.17
C PHE A 76 -3.32 8.43 10.77
N SER A 77 -2.46 8.39 9.74
CA SER A 77 -2.84 8.16 8.34
C SER A 77 -2.40 6.77 7.91
N LEU A 78 -3.17 6.16 7.01
CA LEU A 78 -2.72 4.97 6.29
C LEU A 78 -1.87 5.39 5.10
N ASP A 79 -0.62 4.97 5.11
CA ASP A 79 0.31 5.11 3.99
C ASP A 79 0.25 3.88 3.11
N HIS A 80 0.24 4.11 1.81
CA HIS A 80 0.53 3.08 0.82
C HIS A 80 2.03 3.01 0.60
N TYR A 81 2.68 1.92 1.03
CA TYR A 81 4.12 1.74 0.86
C TYR A 81 4.52 1.88 -0.62
N LEU A 82 3.83 1.13 -1.49
CA LEU A 82 3.78 1.37 -2.93
C LEU A 82 2.64 2.36 -3.24
N PRO A 83 2.87 3.49 -3.93
CA PRO A 83 1.86 4.52 -4.17
C PRO A 83 0.54 3.98 -4.73
N TRP A 84 -0.59 4.50 -4.24
CA TRP A 84 -1.92 4.09 -4.75
C TRP A 84 -2.06 4.33 -6.26
N THR A 85 -1.46 5.40 -6.79
CA THR A 85 -1.45 5.68 -8.23
C THR A 85 -0.67 4.64 -9.05
N PHE A 86 0.21 3.86 -8.40
CA PHE A 86 0.87 2.72 -9.01
C PHE A 86 0.00 1.45 -8.93
N VAL A 87 -0.47 1.07 -7.73
CA VAL A 87 -1.15 -0.22 -7.50
C VAL A 87 -2.67 -0.23 -7.76
N ALA A 88 -3.31 0.94 -7.68
CA ALA A 88 -4.75 1.15 -7.85
C ALA A 88 -5.67 0.31 -6.94
N HIS A 89 -5.23 0.02 -5.71
CA HIS A 89 -6.01 -0.75 -4.73
C HIS A 89 -5.64 -0.37 -3.27
N ASN A 90 -6.49 -0.75 -2.32
CA ASN A 90 -6.28 -0.56 -0.88
C ASN A 90 -5.95 -1.86 -0.14
N GLN A 91 -5.15 -2.73 -0.76
CA GLN A 91 -4.81 -4.01 -0.13
C GLN A 91 -4.01 -3.83 1.16
N PRO A 92 -4.35 -4.58 2.23
CA PRO A 92 -3.79 -4.38 3.56
C PRO A 92 -2.28 -4.65 3.65
N TRP A 93 -1.76 -5.57 2.83
CA TRP A 93 -0.31 -5.86 2.76
C TRP A 93 0.52 -4.66 2.29
N ASN A 94 -0.11 -3.67 1.65
CA ASN A 94 0.57 -2.45 1.20
C ASN A 94 0.32 -1.24 2.12
N LEU A 95 -0.48 -1.40 3.18
CA LEU A 95 -0.97 -0.30 4.00
C LEU A 95 -0.40 -0.37 5.42
N ILE A 96 0.19 0.73 5.88
CA ILE A 96 0.76 0.86 7.23
C ILE A 96 0.30 2.17 7.90
N PRO A 97 0.19 2.22 9.24
CA PRO A 97 -0.17 3.43 9.94
C PRO A 97 1.09 4.28 10.16
N ILE A 98 1.01 5.56 9.81
CA ILE A 98 2.09 6.52 10.04
C ILE A 98 1.53 7.89 10.47
N PRO A 99 2.34 8.77 11.09
CA PRO A 99 1.93 10.13 11.39
C PRO A 99 1.55 10.92 10.12
N LYS A 100 0.54 11.78 10.23
CA LYS A 100 0.02 12.60 9.11
C LYS A 100 1.10 13.43 8.41
N SER A 101 2.02 14.02 9.18
CA SER A 101 3.14 14.82 8.66
C SER A 101 4.12 13.98 7.83
N VAL A 102 4.43 12.77 8.30
CA VAL A 102 5.27 11.80 7.58
C VAL A 102 4.60 11.37 6.28
N ASN A 103 3.29 11.09 6.32
CA ASN A 103 2.50 10.73 5.13
C ASN A 103 2.52 11.85 4.09
N SER A 104 2.35 13.10 4.53
CA SER A 104 2.41 14.26 3.65
C SER A 104 3.80 14.44 3.02
N SER A 105 4.88 14.22 3.80
CA SER A 105 6.26 14.29 3.31
C SER A 105 6.60 13.20 2.29
N LYS A 106 6.12 11.97 2.53
CA LYS A 106 6.30 10.84 1.61
C LYS A 106 5.53 11.03 0.31
N SER A 107 4.26 11.45 0.40
CA SER A 107 3.38 11.61 -0.75
C SER A 107 3.38 10.33 -1.63
N ASN A 108 3.56 10.46 -2.95
CA ASN A 108 3.66 9.34 -3.89
C ASN A 108 5.10 8.82 -4.10
N LYS A 109 6.06 9.17 -3.23
CA LYS A 109 7.44 8.71 -3.37
C LYS A 109 7.59 7.29 -2.81
N LEU A 110 8.51 6.53 -3.41
CA LEU A 110 8.87 5.18 -2.96
C LEU A 110 9.93 5.28 -1.86
N PRO A 111 9.70 4.64 -0.69
CA PRO A 111 10.69 4.62 0.39
C PRO A 111 12.00 3.97 -0.04
N SER A 112 13.10 4.41 0.57
CA SER A 112 14.40 3.74 0.47
C SER A 112 14.34 2.31 1.02
N ASP A 113 15.18 1.41 0.46
CA ASP A 113 15.23 -0.02 0.82
C ASP A 113 15.54 -0.24 2.32
N VAL A 114 16.13 0.75 2.99
CA VAL A 114 16.36 0.76 4.45
C VAL A 114 15.07 0.58 5.28
N TYR A 115 13.91 0.85 4.68
CA TYR A 115 12.60 0.70 5.32
C TYR A 115 11.92 -0.64 5.00
N PHE A 116 12.43 -1.42 4.04
CA PHE A 116 11.74 -2.61 3.54
C PHE A 116 11.62 -3.70 4.63
N ASP A 117 12.69 -3.99 5.36
CA ASP A 117 12.63 -4.94 6.48
C ASP A 117 11.73 -4.43 7.62
N LYS A 118 11.65 -3.12 7.82
CA LYS A 118 10.75 -2.52 8.80
C LYS A 118 9.29 -2.66 8.38
N LEU A 119 8.98 -2.54 7.09
CA LEU A 119 7.65 -2.84 6.53
C LEU A 119 7.24 -4.29 6.82
N ILE A 120 8.12 -5.26 6.56
CA ILE A 120 7.81 -6.67 6.79
C ILE A 120 7.54 -6.92 8.28
N LYS A 121 8.38 -6.35 9.16
CA LYS A 121 8.22 -6.48 10.62
C LYS A 121 6.91 -5.86 11.12
N ILE A 122 6.57 -4.64 10.71
CA ILE A 122 5.32 -4.00 11.17
C ILE A 122 4.09 -4.76 10.66
N GLN A 123 4.15 -5.30 9.44
CA GLN A 123 3.07 -6.13 8.90
C GLN A 123 2.93 -7.45 9.69
N HIS A 124 4.05 -8.11 10.02
CA HIS A 124 4.06 -9.32 10.85
C HIS A 124 3.45 -9.09 12.23
N ILE A 125 3.80 -7.99 12.88
CA ILE A 125 3.21 -7.56 14.15
C ILE A 125 1.69 -7.40 13.99
N GLY A 126 1.26 -6.67 12.95
CA GLY A 126 -0.14 -6.41 12.69
C GLY A 126 -0.97 -7.69 12.52
N ILE A 127 -0.53 -8.60 11.65
CA ILE A 127 -1.25 -9.86 11.40
C ILE A 127 -1.25 -10.80 12.62
N THR A 128 -0.17 -10.81 13.41
CA THR A 128 -0.06 -11.66 14.61
C THR A 128 -0.99 -11.19 15.71
N ILE A 129 -1.17 -9.87 15.86
CA ILE A 129 -2.14 -9.29 16.79
C ILE A 129 -3.56 -9.55 16.29
N ALA A 130 -3.82 -9.29 15.00
CA ALA A 130 -5.15 -9.48 14.43
C ALA A 130 -5.62 -10.94 14.48
N ASP A 131 -4.71 -11.91 14.36
CA ASP A 131 -5.05 -13.34 14.50
C ASP A 131 -5.59 -13.70 15.89
N LYS A 132 -5.08 -13.04 16.94
CA LYS A 132 -5.51 -13.24 18.33
C LYS A 132 -6.85 -12.57 18.64
N HIS A 133 -7.39 -11.77 17.72
CA HIS A 133 -8.58 -10.95 17.95
C HIS A 133 -9.63 -11.12 16.85
N SER A 134 -10.76 -11.72 17.21
CA SER A 134 -11.87 -12.01 16.30
C SER A 134 -12.62 -10.78 15.75
N SER A 135 -12.37 -9.59 16.30
CA SER A 135 -13.01 -8.33 15.90
C SER A 135 -12.63 -7.89 14.48
N VAL A 136 -11.55 -8.43 13.91
CA VAL A 136 -11.14 -8.21 12.53
C VAL A 136 -10.90 -9.56 11.87
N SER A 137 -11.88 -10.06 11.11
CA SER A 137 -11.85 -11.45 10.61
C SER A 137 -11.45 -11.61 9.14
N LYS A 138 -11.39 -10.52 8.37
CA LYS A 138 -11.17 -10.55 6.90
C LYS A 138 -9.83 -10.00 6.44
N TRP A 139 -8.84 -9.91 7.34
CA TRP A 139 -7.53 -9.35 6.98
C TRP A 139 -6.65 -10.33 6.19
N ALA A 140 -6.80 -11.64 6.39
CA ALA A 140 -5.85 -12.65 5.90
C ALA A 140 -5.98 -12.94 4.40
N GLU A 141 -7.20 -12.96 3.87
CA GLU A 141 -7.47 -13.37 2.48
C GLU A 141 -6.67 -12.57 1.44
N PRO A 142 -6.60 -11.23 1.49
CA PRO A 142 -5.75 -10.47 0.58
C PRO A 142 -4.27 -10.85 0.63
N TYR A 143 -3.72 -11.15 1.82
CA TYR A 143 -2.34 -11.59 1.93
C TYR A 143 -2.16 -12.95 1.28
N ILE A 144 -3.07 -13.90 1.57
CA ILE A 144 -3.01 -15.26 1.06
C ILE A 144 -3.06 -15.27 -0.47
N LEU A 145 -4.03 -14.57 -1.05
CA LEU A 145 -4.24 -14.54 -2.50
C LEU A 145 -3.15 -13.74 -3.23
N ASP A 146 -2.86 -12.52 -2.78
CA ASP A 146 -1.99 -11.61 -3.54
C ASP A 146 -0.50 -11.95 -3.37
N LEU A 147 -0.10 -12.42 -2.18
CA LEU A 147 1.29 -12.78 -1.89
C LEU A 147 1.56 -14.28 -2.08
N GLY A 148 0.51 -15.10 -2.28
CA GLY A 148 0.63 -16.51 -2.64
C GLY A 148 0.98 -17.43 -1.46
N PHE A 149 0.29 -17.28 -0.33
CA PHE A 149 0.36 -18.23 0.77
C PHE A 149 -0.66 -19.35 0.60
N SER A 150 -0.38 -20.52 1.17
CA SER A 150 -1.30 -21.66 1.13
C SER A 150 -2.32 -21.63 2.27
N SER A 151 -1.96 -21.00 3.40
CA SER A 151 -2.80 -20.92 4.58
C SER A 151 -2.45 -19.69 5.44
N LYS A 152 -3.34 -19.39 6.38
CA LYS A 152 -3.11 -18.36 7.40
C LYS A 152 -1.92 -18.74 8.32
N ASP A 153 -1.76 -20.01 8.65
CA ASP A 153 -0.66 -20.46 9.52
C ASP A 153 0.70 -20.25 8.84
N GLU A 154 0.80 -20.48 7.53
CA GLU A 154 2.02 -20.19 6.76
C GLU A 154 2.33 -18.69 6.77
N LEU A 155 1.30 -17.85 6.60
CA LEU A 155 1.38 -16.40 6.60
C LEU A 155 1.86 -15.83 7.94
N LEU A 156 1.51 -16.46 9.06
CA LEU A 156 1.90 -16.02 10.41
C LEU A 156 3.37 -16.31 10.76
N VAL A 157 4.07 -17.12 9.96
CA VAL A 157 5.51 -17.37 10.14
C VAL A 157 6.32 -16.23 9.50
N PHE A 158 7.13 -15.53 10.31
CA PHE A 158 7.86 -14.34 9.88
C PHE A 158 8.77 -14.60 8.66
N GLU A 159 9.47 -15.74 8.64
CA GLU A 159 10.37 -16.12 7.56
C GLU A 159 9.62 -16.31 6.24
N ASN A 160 8.42 -16.91 6.31
CA ASN A 160 7.56 -17.08 5.14
C ASN A 160 7.04 -15.72 4.66
N LEU A 161 6.61 -14.86 5.58
CA LEU A 161 6.18 -13.50 5.26
C LEU A 161 7.28 -12.71 4.56
N SER A 162 8.47 -12.69 5.16
CA SER A 162 9.65 -12.02 4.62
C SER A 162 10.01 -12.53 3.23
N ARG A 163 10.01 -13.86 3.04
CA ARG A 163 10.24 -14.49 1.74
C ARG A 163 9.22 -14.01 0.69
N GLN A 164 7.93 -14.03 0.99
CA GLN A 164 6.92 -13.60 0.02
C GLN A 164 6.97 -12.10 -0.28
N TYR A 165 7.25 -11.24 0.72
CA TYR A 165 7.46 -9.82 0.46
C TYR A 165 8.65 -9.59 -0.48
N ASN A 166 9.77 -10.29 -0.27
CA ASN A 166 10.93 -10.21 -1.16
C ASN A 166 10.62 -10.71 -2.58
N LEU A 167 9.80 -11.76 -2.72
CA LEU A 167 9.44 -12.33 -4.02
C LEU A 167 8.36 -11.52 -4.76
N LYS A 168 7.44 -10.88 -4.06
CA LYS A 168 6.23 -10.27 -4.63
C LYS A 168 6.22 -8.75 -4.55
N VAL A 169 6.66 -8.16 -3.43
CA VAL A 169 6.58 -6.72 -3.19
C VAL A 169 7.87 -6.00 -3.62
N LYS A 170 9.04 -6.56 -3.32
CA LYS A 170 10.34 -5.92 -3.69
C LYS A 170 10.47 -5.67 -5.20
N PRO A 171 10.08 -6.59 -6.11
CA PRO A 171 10.11 -6.33 -7.55
C PRO A 171 9.16 -5.20 -7.99
N LEU A 172 8.04 -5.00 -7.27
CA LEU A 172 7.09 -3.92 -7.57
C LEU A 172 7.69 -2.54 -7.29
N VAL A 173 8.57 -2.41 -6.30
CA VAL A 173 9.31 -1.15 -6.05
C VAL A 173 10.18 -0.80 -7.25
N ALA A 174 10.98 -1.75 -7.74
CA ALA A 174 11.84 -1.55 -8.91
C ALA A 174 11.02 -1.23 -10.16
N LEU A 175 9.90 -1.92 -10.34
CA LEU A 175 8.96 -1.68 -11.44
C LEU A 175 8.35 -0.28 -11.37
N ALA A 176 7.91 0.18 -10.19
CA ALA A 176 7.39 1.53 -10.01
C ALA A 176 8.45 2.60 -10.33
N ILE A 177 9.70 2.42 -9.91
CA ILE A 177 10.82 3.31 -10.29
C ILE A 177 10.98 3.35 -11.81
N SER A 178 10.96 2.19 -12.48
CA SER A 178 11.07 2.14 -13.95
C SER A 178 9.89 2.82 -14.67
N GLN A 179 8.76 3.01 -13.99
CA GLN A 179 7.57 3.73 -14.48
C GLN A 179 7.57 5.23 -14.10
N GLY A 180 8.67 5.75 -13.56
CA GLY A 180 8.86 7.18 -13.30
C GLY A 180 8.47 7.66 -11.89
N PHE A 181 8.18 6.75 -10.96
CA PHE A 181 8.00 7.12 -9.55
C PHE A 181 9.34 7.49 -8.91
N GLU A 182 9.37 8.58 -8.13
CA GLU A 182 10.56 9.01 -7.39
C GLU A 182 10.92 7.97 -6.32
N GLY A 183 12.11 7.38 -6.44
CA GLY A 183 12.65 6.37 -5.54
C GLY A 183 13.57 6.91 -4.44
N ASN A 184 14.00 6.01 -3.54
CA ASN A 184 14.99 6.28 -2.50
C ASN A 184 14.59 7.40 -1.52
N TRP A 185 13.30 7.61 -1.30
CA TRP A 185 12.85 8.60 -0.32
C TRP A 185 13.25 8.20 1.09
N ILE A 186 13.87 9.13 1.81
CA ILE A 186 14.24 9.01 3.23
C ILE A 186 13.54 10.14 3.97
N TYR A 187 12.88 9.80 5.07
CA TYR A 187 12.24 10.82 5.90
C TYR A 187 13.31 11.71 6.52
N GLN A 188 13.26 12.99 6.20
CA GLN A 188 14.02 14.01 6.89
C GLN A 188 13.11 14.62 7.94
N SER A 189 13.38 14.35 9.22
CA SER A 189 12.77 15.13 10.29
C SER A 189 13.16 16.58 10.04
N GLY A 190 12.19 17.49 9.92
CA GLY A 190 12.47 18.90 9.65
C GLY A 190 13.64 19.35 10.53
N GLN A 191 14.74 19.77 9.89
CA GLN A 191 15.78 20.51 10.58
C GLN A 191 15.05 21.65 11.30
N ALA A 192 15.16 21.71 12.62
CA ALA A 192 14.96 22.97 13.30
C ALA A 192 15.90 23.95 12.59
N VAL A 193 15.30 24.92 11.89
CA VAL A 193 16.02 26.07 11.36
C VAL A 193 16.71 26.68 12.57
N THR A 194 18.00 26.43 12.69
CA THR A 194 18.85 27.13 13.63
C THR A 194 19.26 28.39 12.89
N ASP A 195 18.38 29.39 12.95
CA ASP A 195 18.77 30.76 12.63
C ASP A 195 19.79 31.18 13.68
N VAL A 196 21.04 31.34 13.24
CA VAL A 196 22.11 32.06 13.95
C VAL A 196 22.26 33.42 13.29
#